data_AF-A0A1J5FSC7-F1
#
_entry.id   AF-A0A1J5FSC7-F1
#
_cell.length_a   1.000
_cell.length_b   1.000
_cell.length_c   1.000
_cell.angle_alpha   90.00
_cell.angle_beta   90.00
_cell.angle_gamma   90.00
#
_symmetry.space_group_name_H-M   'P 1'
#
loop_
_entity.id
_entity.type
_entity.pdbx_description
1 polymer ?
#
loop_
_entity_poly.entity_id
_entity_poly.type
_entity_poly.pdbx_seq_one_letter_code
_entity_poly.pdbx_strand_id
1 'polypeptide(L)'
;MQPDNSLEQATPHVEKIDVKVQPKNPEKDFKKESAMFTSSSNNIARELGNISKDNSGVDLGDEQKEMGALMAEMDRLTRETEKELGIEEETKSSQDRDTKLEEISPQTKGIMESLRVSGIDARVMFLTDSGPMTEAIILQKKEQPTEKMVRIYRGIAQPETTVLQQLPYAMRVEGDTGPKILEDVRQEVDILAHEPTYAHFLAYVDKIKPQLSVDEQRRLDGELKQFEDGILAGYSTRTELMYAQFGHNGGVIDTGFSPYLSASWSPKEALGYARGYGALLVIDIPISQVEDLGSDNGETCIKGALDLNNITAIIPRHNLNIQDLNSDKFITSALDAVSKVVDIPIYNSSETKTIRSDQVASNKQKDQSQREIDVQAIRERRVVVLGNQFKELALDNQAIRQIATETGTDIYTITKNNIFDNYSERLSKIGRNGKSPQEYDYEGELGERIMFDKANITDQGLFELRNLTERLERRELERANTS
;
A
#
# COMPACT_ATOMS: atom_id res chain seq x y z
N MET A 1 13.31 34.98 -44.38
CA MET A 1 12.05 34.63 -45.07
C MET A 1 10.99 34.45 -43.99
N GLN A 2 9.81 35.03 -44.24
CA GLN A 2 8.69 35.14 -43.31
C GLN A 2 8.08 33.77 -42.91
N PRO A 3 7.37 33.69 -41.77
CA PRO A 3 6.71 32.49 -41.28
C PRO A 3 5.29 32.37 -41.86
N ASP A 4 4.84 31.14 -42.12
CA ASP A 4 3.44 30.86 -42.46
C ASP A 4 2.66 30.52 -41.18
N ASN A 5 1.72 31.40 -40.86
CA ASN A 5 0.60 31.20 -39.96
C ASN A 5 -0.58 30.66 -40.77
N SER A 6 -1.24 29.59 -40.31
CA SER A 6 -2.63 29.35 -40.68
C SER A 6 -3.42 28.80 -39.49
N LEU A 7 -4.25 29.68 -38.94
CA LEU A 7 -5.40 29.39 -38.11
C LEU A 7 -6.45 28.60 -38.91
N GLU A 8 -6.97 27.51 -38.34
CA GLU A 8 -8.33 27.00 -38.58
C GLU A 8 -8.95 26.73 -37.20
N GLN A 9 -9.72 27.68 -36.66
CA GLN A 9 -11.19 27.76 -36.71
C GLN A 9 -11.92 26.51 -36.19
N ALA A 10 -12.31 26.62 -34.92
CA ALA A 10 -13.25 25.74 -34.23
C ALA A 10 -14.69 25.97 -34.74
N THR A 11 -15.41 24.88 -34.98
CA THR A 11 -16.88 24.85 -35.11
C THR A 11 -17.50 24.05 -33.97
N PRO A 12 -18.63 24.49 -33.39
CA PRO A 12 -19.25 23.85 -32.23
C PRO A 12 -20.11 22.66 -32.64
N HIS A 13 -19.93 21.52 -31.97
CA HIS A 13 -20.81 20.37 -32.14
C HIS A 13 -22.05 20.53 -31.23
N VAL A 14 -23.21 20.63 -31.88
CA VAL A 14 -24.54 20.69 -31.25
C VAL A 14 -24.91 19.33 -30.66
N GLU A 15 -25.28 19.32 -29.38
CA GLU A 15 -25.91 18.20 -28.67
C GLU A 15 -27.23 17.79 -29.34
N LYS A 16 -27.36 16.50 -29.67
CA LYS A 16 -28.67 15.86 -29.86
C LYS A 16 -29.07 15.19 -28.55
N ILE A 17 -30.09 15.76 -27.90
CA ILE A 17 -30.79 15.15 -26.79
C ILE A 17 -31.74 14.09 -27.36
N ASP A 18 -31.35 12.81 -27.27
CA ASP A 18 -32.27 11.69 -27.48
C ASP A 18 -33.02 11.40 -26.19
N VAL A 19 -34.29 11.84 -26.12
CA VAL A 19 -35.22 11.46 -25.06
C VAL A 19 -35.67 10.02 -25.27
N LYS A 20 -35.00 9.06 -24.62
CA LYS A 20 -35.52 7.69 -24.46
C LYS A 20 -36.57 7.67 -23.35
N VAL A 21 -37.84 7.60 -23.76
CA VAL A 21 -38.95 7.19 -22.89
C VAL A 21 -38.72 5.72 -22.50
N GLN A 22 -38.50 5.46 -21.20
CA GLN A 22 -38.44 4.08 -20.70
C GLN A 22 -39.83 3.43 -20.79
N PRO A 23 -39.93 2.18 -21.27
CA PRO A 23 -41.15 1.40 -21.09
C PRO A 23 -41.31 1.08 -19.61
N LYS A 24 -42.46 1.44 -19.02
CA LYS A 24 -42.85 1.00 -17.69
C LYS A 24 -42.87 -0.53 -17.68
N ASN A 25 -42.20 -1.13 -16.69
CA ASN A 25 -42.13 -2.57 -16.50
C ASN A 25 -43.37 -3.05 -15.71
N PRO A 26 -44.37 -3.69 -16.35
CA PRO A 26 -45.64 -4.04 -15.71
C PRO A 26 -45.50 -5.07 -14.57
N GLU A 27 -44.39 -5.82 -14.50
CA GLU A 27 -44.14 -6.79 -13.42
C GLU A 27 -43.85 -6.14 -12.06
N LYS A 28 -43.28 -4.93 -12.05
CA LYS A 28 -42.94 -4.23 -10.80
C LYS A 28 -44.16 -3.61 -10.13
N ASP A 29 -45.14 -3.16 -10.91
CA ASP A 29 -46.39 -2.61 -10.40
C ASP A 29 -47.32 -3.71 -9.88
N PHE A 30 -47.32 -4.90 -10.51
CA PHE A 30 -48.11 -6.06 -10.05
C PHE A 30 -47.60 -6.63 -8.71
N LYS A 31 -46.28 -6.74 -8.52
CA LYS A 31 -45.69 -7.17 -7.23
C LYS A 31 -45.99 -6.19 -6.09
N LYS A 32 -46.12 -4.90 -6.39
CA LYS A 32 -46.42 -3.85 -5.40
C LYS A 32 -47.90 -3.82 -5.01
N GLU A 33 -48.80 -4.07 -5.96
CA GLU A 33 -50.24 -4.21 -5.69
C GLU A 33 -50.57 -5.51 -4.94
N SER A 34 -49.90 -6.62 -5.25
CA SER A 34 -50.08 -7.90 -4.54
C SER A 34 -49.65 -7.84 -3.07
N ALA A 35 -48.58 -7.10 -2.74
CA ALA A 35 -48.13 -6.90 -1.36
C ALA A 35 -49.05 -5.95 -0.55
N MET A 36 -49.71 -4.99 -1.22
CA MET A 36 -50.72 -4.16 -0.57
C MET A 36 -52.00 -4.95 -0.28
N PHE A 37 -52.38 -5.90 -1.14
CA PHE A 37 -53.55 -6.75 -0.93
C PHE A 37 -53.38 -7.72 0.24
N THR A 38 -52.22 -8.37 0.39
CA THR A 38 -51.96 -9.31 1.50
C THR A 38 -51.86 -8.62 2.86
N SER A 39 -51.31 -7.40 2.92
CA SER A 39 -51.28 -6.61 4.17
C SER A 39 -52.66 -6.08 4.59
N SER A 40 -53.54 -5.79 3.62
CA SER A 40 -54.93 -5.37 3.88
C SER A 40 -55.79 -6.53 4.39
N SER A 41 -55.68 -7.72 3.80
CA SER A 41 -56.41 -8.93 4.24
C SER A 41 -56.05 -9.37 5.66
N ASN A 42 -54.77 -9.27 6.04
CA ASN A 42 -54.31 -9.60 7.39
C ASN A 42 -54.80 -8.60 8.45
N ASN A 43 -55.03 -7.33 8.10
CA ASN A 43 -55.60 -6.34 9.01
C ASN A 43 -57.12 -6.52 9.18
N ILE A 44 -57.85 -6.88 8.12
CA ILE A 44 -59.29 -7.16 8.18
C ILE A 44 -59.58 -8.41 9.03
N ALA A 45 -58.79 -9.48 8.89
CA ALA A 45 -58.92 -10.67 9.72
C ALA A 45 -58.66 -10.39 11.22
N ARG A 46 -57.76 -9.44 11.51
CA ARG A 46 -57.43 -9.02 12.89
C ARG A 46 -58.51 -8.13 13.51
N GLU A 47 -59.15 -7.28 12.73
CA GLU A 47 -60.30 -6.47 13.19
C GLU A 47 -61.56 -7.31 13.40
N LEU A 48 -61.85 -8.29 12.53
CA LEU A 48 -62.99 -9.21 12.70
C LEU A 48 -62.82 -10.13 13.92
N GLY A 49 -61.59 -10.57 14.22
CA GLY A 49 -61.28 -11.34 15.43
C GLY A 49 -61.48 -10.57 16.74
N ASN A 50 -61.41 -9.24 16.71
CA ASN A 50 -61.63 -8.39 17.89
C ASN A 50 -63.11 -8.01 18.10
N ILE A 51 -63.93 -8.00 17.04
CA ILE A 51 -65.38 -7.72 17.14
C ILE A 51 -66.15 -8.89 17.78
N SER A 52 -65.60 -10.12 17.74
CA SER A 52 -66.23 -11.31 18.31
C SER A 52 -66.23 -11.39 19.86
N LYS A 53 -65.53 -10.50 20.57
CA LYS A 53 -65.42 -10.57 22.04
C LYS A 53 -66.51 -9.83 22.82
N ASP A 54 -67.30 -8.97 22.16
CA ASP A 54 -68.21 -8.04 22.87
C ASP A 54 -69.71 -8.18 22.55
N ASN A 55 -70.17 -9.21 21.82
CA ASN A 55 -71.61 -9.43 21.64
C ASN A 55 -72.05 -10.84 22.02
N SER A 56 -72.80 -10.92 23.11
CA SER A 56 -73.57 -12.06 23.54
C SER A 56 -74.73 -12.33 22.56
N GLY A 57 -74.76 -13.56 22.04
CA GLY A 57 -76.01 -14.20 21.59
C GLY A 57 -76.37 -14.07 20.12
N VAL A 58 -75.62 -14.72 19.22
CA VAL A 58 -76.13 -15.28 17.95
C VAL A 58 -75.35 -16.57 17.66
N ASP A 59 -76.06 -17.68 17.43
CA ASP A 59 -75.46 -18.96 17.03
C ASP A 59 -75.06 -18.89 15.55
N LEU A 60 -73.78 -18.60 15.28
CA LEU A 60 -73.18 -18.43 13.95
C LEU A 60 -72.32 -19.64 13.54
N GLY A 61 -72.59 -20.83 14.10
CA GLY A 61 -71.74 -22.01 13.97
C GLY A 61 -71.52 -22.52 12.54
N ASP A 62 -72.49 -22.29 11.64
CA ASP A 62 -72.41 -22.76 10.25
C ASP A 62 -71.69 -21.74 9.33
N GLU A 63 -71.94 -20.44 9.49
CA GLU A 63 -71.25 -19.40 8.70
C GLU A 63 -69.76 -19.28 9.06
N GLN A 64 -69.39 -19.48 10.33
CA GLN A 64 -67.98 -19.52 10.73
C GLN A 64 -67.23 -20.75 10.19
N LYS A 65 -67.92 -21.89 10.08
CA LYS A 65 -67.35 -23.10 9.45
C LYS A 65 -67.15 -22.92 7.95
N GLU A 66 -68.12 -22.30 7.28
CA GLU A 66 -68.06 -22.05 5.84
C GLU A 66 -66.97 -21.02 5.51
N MET A 67 -66.83 -19.97 6.32
CA MET A 67 -65.75 -18.98 6.19
C MET A 67 -64.37 -19.57 6.51
N GLY A 68 -64.27 -20.50 7.48
CA GLY A 68 -63.05 -21.26 7.75
C GLY A 68 -62.64 -22.18 6.60
N ALA A 69 -63.61 -22.83 5.94
CA ALA A 69 -63.37 -23.65 4.76
C ALA A 69 -62.93 -22.81 3.55
N LEU A 70 -63.54 -21.65 3.35
CA LEU A 70 -63.17 -20.70 2.30
C LEU A 70 -61.76 -20.13 2.49
N MET A 71 -61.37 -19.80 3.72
CA MET A 71 -60.00 -19.36 4.03
C MET A 71 -58.97 -20.45 3.78
N ALA A 72 -59.27 -21.71 4.14
CA ALA A 72 -58.38 -22.83 3.88
C ALA A 72 -58.21 -23.11 2.38
N GLU A 73 -59.28 -22.98 1.59
CA GLU A 73 -59.24 -23.15 0.13
C GLU A 73 -58.49 -21.99 -0.55
N MET A 74 -58.64 -20.76 -0.05
CA MET A 74 -57.86 -19.60 -0.50
C MET A 74 -56.37 -19.77 -0.20
N ASP A 75 -56.01 -20.24 1.00
CA ASP A 75 -54.61 -20.53 1.35
C ASP A 75 -54.02 -21.63 0.47
N ARG A 76 -54.82 -22.66 0.15
CA ARG A 76 -54.41 -23.73 -0.77
C ARG A 76 -54.14 -23.19 -2.17
N LEU A 77 -55.06 -22.41 -2.72
CA LEU A 77 -54.92 -21.79 -4.04
C LEU A 77 -53.75 -20.80 -4.09
N THR A 78 -53.53 -20.04 -3.02
CA THR A 78 -52.39 -19.11 -2.92
C THR A 78 -51.07 -19.87 -2.97
N ARG A 79 -50.92 -20.96 -2.21
CA ARG A 79 -49.71 -21.79 -2.25
C ARG A 79 -49.51 -22.51 -3.59
N GLU A 80 -50.59 -22.97 -4.22
CA GLU A 80 -50.51 -23.57 -5.56
C GLU A 80 -50.06 -22.53 -6.59
N THR A 81 -50.56 -21.29 -6.50
CA THR A 81 -50.16 -20.18 -7.37
C THR A 81 -48.72 -19.74 -7.11
N GLU A 82 -48.28 -19.65 -5.84
CA GLU A 82 -46.89 -19.33 -5.47
C GLU A 82 -45.89 -20.39 -5.94
N LYS A 83 -46.31 -21.66 -5.95
CA LYS A 83 -45.53 -22.79 -6.46
C LYS A 83 -45.46 -22.81 -7.99
N GLU A 84 -46.55 -22.48 -8.68
CA GLU A 84 -46.56 -22.33 -10.15
C GLU A 84 -45.75 -21.11 -10.62
N LEU A 85 -45.66 -20.06 -9.80
CA LEU A 85 -44.89 -18.85 -10.07
C LEU A 85 -43.42 -18.90 -9.59
N GLY A 86 -43.00 -20.01 -8.95
CA GLY A 86 -41.62 -20.18 -8.47
C GLY A 86 -41.21 -19.28 -7.29
N ILE A 87 -42.18 -18.69 -6.57
CA ILE A 87 -41.93 -17.69 -5.52
C ILE A 87 -41.45 -18.34 -4.21
N GLU A 88 -41.81 -19.61 -3.94
CA GLU A 88 -41.38 -20.34 -2.73
C GLU A 88 -39.85 -20.53 -2.62
N GLU A 89 -39.10 -20.56 -3.74
CA GLU A 89 -37.64 -20.62 -3.71
C GLU A 89 -36.99 -19.26 -3.44
N GLU A 90 -37.60 -18.15 -3.88
CA GLU A 90 -37.10 -16.79 -3.62
C GLU A 90 -37.33 -16.34 -2.17
N THR A 91 -38.48 -16.66 -1.56
CA THR A 91 -38.77 -16.29 -0.15
C THR A 91 -37.98 -17.13 0.86
N LYS A 92 -37.76 -18.42 0.61
CA LYS A 92 -36.83 -19.25 1.41
C LYS A 92 -35.39 -18.77 1.25
N SER A 93 -34.96 -18.42 0.02
CA SER A 93 -33.64 -17.83 -0.22
C SER A 93 -33.46 -16.47 0.47
N SER A 94 -34.52 -15.69 0.68
CA SER A 94 -34.47 -14.39 1.36
C SER A 94 -34.42 -14.55 2.88
N GLN A 95 -35.24 -15.42 3.47
CA GLN A 95 -35.26 -15.67 4.92
C GLN A 95 -34.01 -16.42 5.43
N ASP A 96 -33.45 -17.36 4.66
CA ASP A 96 -32.17 -18.03 4.98
C ASP A 96 -30.95 -17.10 4.84
N ARG A 97 -31.04 -16.04 4.00
CA ARG A 97 -30.00 -15.00 3.91
C ARG A 97 -30.02 -14.10 5.13
N ASP A 98 -31.20 -13.71 5.60
CA ASP A 98 -31.34 -12.81 6.76
C ASP A 98 -31.03 -13.50 8.10
N THR A 99 -31.32 -14.80 8.27
CA THR A 99 -30.95 -15.55 9.50
C THR A 99 -29.45 -15.87 9.60
N LYS A 100 -28.72 -16.01 8.48
CA LYS A 100 -27.26 -16.21 8.48
C LYS A 100 -26.45 -14.93 8.76
N LEU A 101 -27.04 -13.75 8.58
CA LEU A 101 -26.40 -12.45 8.86
C LEU A 101 -26.24 -12.18 10.37
N GLU A 102 -27.06 -12.80 11.22
CA GLU A 102 -26.93 -12.69 12.68
C GLU A 102 -25.70 -13.44 13.24
N GLU A 103 -25.24 -14.50 12.58
CA GLU A 103 -24.11 -15.36 13.00
C GLU A 103 -22.72 -14.81 12.64
N ILE A 104 -22.64 -13.76 11.83
CA ILE A 104 -21.36 -13.19 11.37
C ILE A 104 -20.70 -12.38 12.50
N SER A 105 -19.39 -12.58 12.67
CA SER A 105 -18.60 -11.90 13.70
C SER A 105 -18.66 -10.35 13.60
N PRO A 106 -18.51 -9.62 14.73
CA PRO A 106 -18.49 -8.15 14.72
C PRO A 106 -17.42 -7.56 13.81
N GLN A 107 -16.25 -8.21 13.73
CA GLN A 107 -15.15 -7.76 12.88
C GLN A 107 -15.52 -7.88 11.39
N THR A 108 -16.05 -9.04 10.98
CA THR A 108 -16.49 -9.24 9.59
C THR A 108 -17.61 -8.28 9.23
N LYS A 109 -18.56 -8.01 10.13
CA LYS A 109 -19.59 -6.97 9.95
C LYS A 109 -18.96 -5.59 9.72
N GLY A 110 -17.95 -5.21 10.51
CA GLY A 110 -17.23 -3.95 10.34
C GLY A 110 -16.53 -3.84 8.99
N ILE A 111 -15.81 -4.88 8.56
CA ILE A 111 -15.14 -4.90 7.25
C ILE A 111 -16.17 -4.81 6.10
N MET A 112 -17.25 -5.60 6.18
CA MET A 112 -18.31 -5.60 5.17
C MET A 112 -18.96 -4.21 5.04
N GLU A 113 -19.19 -3.52 6.16
CA GLU A 113 -19.73 -2.16 6.13
C GLU A 113 -18.76 -1.17 5.47
N SER A 114 -17.46 -1.23 5.78
CA SER A 114 -16.44 -0.40 5.12
C SER A 114 -16.38 -0.62 3.60
N LEU A 115 -16.46 -1.88 3.15
CA LEU A 115 -16.52 -2.22 1.73
C LEU A 115 -17.81 -1.70 1.07
N ARG A 116 -18.95 -1.88 1.72
CA ARG A 116 -20.27 -1.44 1.23
C ARG A 116 -20.33 0.07 1.05
N VAL A 117 -19.87 0.83 2.04
CA VAL A 117 -19.81 2.31 1.97
C VAL A 117 -18.91 2.78 0.83
N SER A 118 -17.88 2.00 0.49
CA SER A 118 -16.96 2.26 -0.62
C SER A 118 -17.45 1.75 -1.98
N GLY A 119 -18.67 1.18 -2.04
CA GLY A 119 -19.25 0.66 -3.28
C GLY A 119 -18.60 -0.62 -3.80
N ILE A 120 -17.97 -1.40 -2.91
CA ILE A 120 -17.32 -2.68 -3.25
C ILE A 120 -18.28 -3.81 -2.92
N ASP A 121 -18.63 -4.59 -3.95
CA ASP A 121 -19.47 -5.76 -3.79
C ASP A 121 -18.67 -6.91 -3.16
N ALA A 122 -19.18 -7.44 -2.06
CA ALA A 122 -18.56 -8.54 -1.34
C ALA A 122 -19.61 -9.49 -0.76
N ARG A 123 -19.21 -10.73 -0.48
CA ARG A 123 -20.05 -11.71 0.24
C ARG A 123 -19.25 -12.43 1.30
N VAL A 124 -19.94 -12.83 2.36
CA VAL A 124 -19.34 -13.67 3.41
C VAL A 124 -19.51 -15.14 3.05
N MET A 125 -18.45 -15.91 3.27
CA MET A 125 -18.39 -17.35 3.16
C MET A 125 -17.93 -17.93 4.51
N PHE A 126 -18.70 -18.88 5.04
CA PHE A 126 -18.31 -19.59 6.26
C PHE A 126 -17.30 -20.70 5.93
N LEU A 127 -16.25 -20.76 6.74
CA LEU A 127 -15.16 -21.71 6.60
C LEU A 127 -15.32 -22.86 7.60
N THR A 128 -15.23 -24.09 7.11
CA THR A 128 -15.12 -25.29 7.95
C THR A 128 -13.65 -25.67 8.11
N ASP A 129 -13.29 -26.34 9.21
CA ASP A 129 -11.96 -26.91 9.45
C ASP A 129 -10.77 -25.92 9.34
N SER A 130 -11.05 -24.63 9.50
CA SER A 130 -10.10 -23.52 9.35
C SER A 130 -9.74 -22.86 10.69
N GLY A 131 -10.07 -23.54 11.80
CA GLY A 131 -9.71 -23.16 13.16
C GLY A 131 -10.20 -21.74 13.52
N PRO A 132 -9.30 -20.79 13.82
CA PRO A 132 -9.66 -19.43 14.21
C PRO A 132 -10.16 -18.53 13.07
N MET A 133 -10.07 -19.02 11.83
CA MET A 133 -10.60 -18.37 10.63
C MET A 133 -11.92 -19.05 10.29
N THR A 134 -13.02 -18.57 10.85
CA THR A 134 -14.35 -19.15 10.63
C THR A 134 -15.08 -18.53 9.44
N GLU A 135 -14.58 -17.40 8.94
CA GLU A 135 -15.21 -16.59 7.91
C GLU A 135 -14.18 -16.12 6.89
N ALA A 136 -14.60 -16.00 5.64
CA ALA A 136 -13.88 -15.28 4.60
C ALA A 136 -14.83 -14.33 3.90
N ILE A 137 -14.35 -13.13 3.60
CA ILE A 137 -15.05 -12.14 2.79
C ILE A 137 -14.50 -12.26 1.38
N ILE A 138 -15.34 -12.65 0.43
CA ILE A 138 -15.00 -12.77 -0.98
C ILE A 138 -15.40 -11.48 -1.68
N LEU A 139 -14.43 -10.79 -2.28
CA LEU A 139 -14.68 -9.61 -3.08
C LEU A 139 -15.15 -10.04 -4.48
N GLN A 140 -16.26 -9.47 -4.93
CA GLN A 140 -16.82 -9.77 -6.24
C GLN A 140 -16.09 -8.96 -7.30
N LYS A 141 -15.40 -9.65 -8.21
CA LYS A 141 -14.72 -8.99 -9.32
C LYS A 141 -15.74 -8.65 -10.41
N LYS A 142 -15.74 -7.39 -10.86
CA LYS A 142 -16.58 -6.93 -11.98
C LYS A 142 -16.12 -7.51 -13.31
N GLU A 143 -14.81 -7.70 -13.45
CA GLU A 143 -14.16 -8.21 -14.64
C GLU A 143 -13.19 -9.32 -14.26
N GLN A 144 -13.11 -10.34 -15.12
CA GLN A 144 -12.16 -11.42 -14.94
C GLN A 144 -10.78 -10.99 -15.44
N PRO A 145 -9.70 -11.35 -14.72
CA PRO A 145 -8.33 -11.22 -15.21
C PRO A 145 -8.15 -11.72 -16.66
N THR A 146 -7.57 -10.89 -17.52
CA THR A 146 -7.22 -11.26 -18.89
C THR A 146 -5.93 -12.06 -18.98
N GLU A 147 -5.10 -11.98 -17.95
CA GLU A 147 -3.85 -12.71 -17.82
C GLU A 147 -3.83 -13.58 -16.56
N LYS A 148 -2.88 -14.51 -16.54
CA LYS A 148 -2.69 -15.42 -15.41
C LYS A 148 -1.98 -14.68 -14.26
N MET A 149 -2.50 -14.84 -13.06
CA MET A 149 -2.12 -14.08 -11.87
C MET A 149 -1.23 -14.89 -10.94
N VAL A 150 -0.44 -14.18 -10.14
CA VAL A 150 0.24 -14.75 -8.98
C VAL A 150 -0.54 -14.42 -7.71
N ARG A 151 -0.50 -15.35 -6.75
CA ARG A 151 -1.12 -15.16 -5.44
C ARG A 151 -0.07 -14.81 -4.40
N ILE A 152 -0.26 -13.66 -3.76
CA ILE A 152 0.53 -13.17 -2.63
C ILE A 152 -0.40 -12.80 -1.47
N TYR A 153 0.20 -12.59 -0.30
CA TYR A 153 -0.52 -12.43 0.94
C TYR A 153 -0.01 -11.22 1.71
N ARG A 154 -0.92 -10.57 2.45
CA ARG A 154 -0.55 -9.45 3.33
C ARG A 154 -1.33 -9.57 4.63
N GLY A 155 -0.64 -9.42 5.77
CA GLY A 155 -1.29 -9.31 7.07
C GLY A 155 -1.67 -7.87 7.38
N ILE A 156 -2.88 -7.64 7.88
CA ILE A 156 -3.34 -6.33 8.34
C ILE A 156 -3.89 -6.41 9.76
N ALA A 157 -3.53 -5.47 10.62
CA ALA A 157 -3.83 -5.54 12.05
C ALA A 157 -5.22 -5.00 12.46
N GLN A 158 -5.75 -4.04 11.72
CA GLN A 158 -7.07 -3.41 11.95
C GLN A 158 -7.85 -3.42 10.63
N PRO A 159 -8.35 -4.59 10.19
CA PRO A 159 -8.90 -4.74 8.86
C PRO A 159 -10.10 -3.84 8.58
N GLU A 160 -10.91 -3.52 9.59
CA GLU A 160 -12.07 -2.64 9.49
C GLU A 160 -11.75 -1.22 8.99
N THR A 161 -10.55 -0.70 9.32
CA THR A 161 -10.10 0.65 8.92
C THR A 161 -9.05 0.60 7.81
N THR A 162 -8.17 -0.41 7.84
CA THR A 162 -6.98 -0.43 6.98
C THR A 162 -7.21 -1.13 5.65
N VAL A 163 -8.26 -1.95 5.47
CA VAL A 163 -8.49 -2.68 4.21
C VAL A 163 -8.60 -1.74 3.00
N LEU A 164 -9.16 -0.55 3.18
CA LEU A 164 -9.29 0.47 2.12
C LEU A 164 -8.03 1.33 1.96
N GLN A 165 -7.09 1.25 2.90
CA GLN A 165 -5.88 2.07 2.98
C GLN A 165 -4.64 1.26 2.64
N GLN A 166 -4.65 0.60 1.48
CA GLN A 166 -3.51 -0.15 0.99
C GLN A 166 -2.59 0.77 0.18
N LEU A 167 -1.90 1.65 0.91
CA LEU A 167 -0.99 2.67 0.36
C LEU A 167 0.49 2.38 0.71
N PRO A 168 1.42 2.62 -0.24
CA PRO A 168 2.87 2.53 -0.01
C PRO A 168 3.34 3.33 1.18
N TYR A 169 4.51 3.02 1.70
CA TYR A 169 5.11 3.76 2.80
C TYR A 169 5.39 5.23 2.44
N ALA A 170 5.83 5.50 1.20
CA ALA A 170 5.96 6.84 0.63
C ALA A 170 4.63 7.63 0.60
N MET A 171 3.51 6.93 0.76
CA MET A 171 2.17 7.51 0.80
C MET A 171 1.50 7.33 2.16
N ARG A 172 2.27 7.39 3.26
CA ARG A 172 1.73 7.44 4.62
C ARG A 172 2.16 8.72 5.29
N VAL A 173 1.27 9.36 6.04
CA VAL A 173 1.54 10.60 6.77
C VAL A 173 0.90 10.53 8.14
N GLU A 174 1.48 11.21 9.11
CA GLU A 174 0.90 11.43 10.43
C GLU A 174 -0.17 12.54 10.38
N GLY A 175 -1.32 12.33 11.04
CA GLY A 175 -2.31 13.38 11.29
C GLY A 175 -3.29 13.74 10.14
N ASP A 176 -4.17 14.71 10.43
CA ASP A 176 -5.36 15.07 9.63
C ASP A 176 -5.05 15.77 8.29
N THR A 177 -3.83 16.28 8.10
CA THR A 177 -3.37 16.89 6.83
C THR A 177 -2.83 15.87 5.83
N GLY A 178 -2.61 14.63 6.27
CA GLY A 178 -2.06 13.54 5.47
C GLY A 178 -2.76 13.31 4.14
N PRO A 179 -4.09 13.18 4.07
CA PRO A 179 -4.79 12.79 2.84
C PRO A 179 -4.56 13.71 1.62
N LYS A 180 -4.25 15.00 1.83
CA LYS A 180 -4.04 15.96 0.74
C LYS A 180 -2.61 15.89 0.17
N ILE A 181 -1.62 15.70 1.04
CA ILE A 181 -0.20 15.51 0.68
C ILE A 181 -0.03 14.23 -0.15
N LEU A 182 -0.85 13.20 0.14
CA LEU A 182 -0.80 11.89 -0.53
C LEU A 182 -1.25 11.91 -1.98
N GLU A 183 -2.31 12.65 -2.32
CA GLU A 183 -2.75 12.75 -3.71
C GLU A 183 -1.74 13.54 -4.56
N ASP A 184 -1.07 14.53 -3.95
CA ASP A 184 -0.12 15.40 -4.65
C ASP A 184 1.17 14.69 -5.07
N VAL A 185 1.58 13.60 -4.39
CA VAL A 185 2.78 12.80 -4.71
C VAL A 185 2.48 11.46 -5.39
N ARG A 186 1.19 11.13 -5.55
CA ARG A 186 0.75 9.81 -6.06
C ARG A 186 1.37 9.47 -7.40
N GLN A 187 1.40 10.43 -8.32
CA GLN A 187 1.98 10.23 -9.65
C GLN A 187 3.48 9.92 -9.56
N GLU A 188 4.23 10.66 -8.75
CA GLU A 188 5.66 10.42 -8.55
C GLU A 188 5.93 9.06 -7.92
N VAL A 189 5.12 8.65 -6.95
CA VAL A 189 5.23 7.33 -6.30
C VAL A 189 4.91 6.21 -7.29
N ASP A 190 3.86 6.35 -8.11
CA ASP A 190 3.49 5.35 -9.11
C ASP A 190 4.58 5.21 -10.18
N ILE A 191 5.14 6.32 -10.68
CA ILE A 191 6.27 6.29 -11.61
C ILE A 191 7.48 5.61 -10.95
N LEU A 192 7.82 5.99 -9.71
CA LEU A 192 8.96 5.44 -8.99
C LEU A 192 8.81 3.92 -8.74
N ALA A 193 7.60 3.44 -8.46
CA ALA A 193 7.33 2.01 -8.27
C ALA A 193 7.54 1.18 -9.54
N HIS A 194 7.27 1.77 -10.72
CA HIS A 194 7.37 1.08 -12.01
C HIS A 194 8.74 1.26 -12.68
N GLU A 195 9.37 2.41 -12.45
CA GLU A 195 10.66 2.82 -13.02
C GLU A 195 11.59 3.32 -11.90
N PRO A 196 12.14 2.41 -11.08
CA PRO A 196 12.91 2.75 -9.87
C PRO A 196 14.32 3.25 -10.21
N THR A 197 14.40 4.46 -10.75
CA THR A 197 15.64 5.18 -11.05
C THR A 197 15.91 6.25 -9.99
N TYR A 198 17.19 6.59 -9.80
CA TYR A 198 17.54 7.64 -8.85
C TYR A 198 16.93 9.01 -9.21
N ALA A 199 16.77 9.28 -10.51
CA ALA A 199 16.12 10.50 -10.99
C ALA A 199 14.64 10.58 -10.59
N HIS A 200 13.88 9.49 -10.73
CA HIS A 200 12.49 9.45 -10.29
C HIS A 200 12.36 9.52 -8.77
N PHE A 201 13.32 8.93 -8.05
CA PHE A 201 13.36 9.02 -6.59
C PHE A 201 13.59 10.47 -6.13
N LEU A 202 14.53 11.19 -6.75
CA LEU A 202 14.74 12.61 -6.46
C LEU A 202 13.51 13.46 -6.81
N ALA A 203 12.80 13.16 -7.89
CA ALA A 203 11.56 13.85 -8.24
C ALA A 203 10.50 13.69 -7.14
N TYR A 204 10.37 12.49 -6.56
CA TYR A 204 9.53 12.26 -5.37
C TYR A 204 10.02 13.07 -4.16
N VAL A 205 11.32 13.00 -3.84
CA VAL A 205 11.93 13.72 -2.71
C VAL A 205 11.66 15.22 -2.81
N ASP A 206 11.90 15.82 -3.97
CA ASP A 206 11.73 17.25 -4.22
C ASP A 206 10.25 17.67 -4.12
N LYS A 207 9.32 16.77 -4.47
CA LYS A 207 7.86 16.98 -4.39
C LYS A 207 7.36 16.90 -2.94
N ILE A 208 7.84 15.93 -2.14
CA ILE A 208 7.36 15.73 -0.77
C ILE A 208 8.02 16.69 0.22
N LYS A 209 9.31 16.99 0.06
CA LYS A 209 10.10 17.74 1.04
C LYS A 209 9.50 19.09 1.46
N PRO A 210 8.96 19.94 0.56
CA PRO A 210 8.34 21.21 0.94
C PRO A 210 7.07 21.07 1.79
N GLN A 211 6.48 19.86 1.83
CA GLN A 211 5.24 19.57 2.53
C GLN A 211 5.48 19.04 3.95
N LEU A 212 6.73 18.68 4.27
CA LEU A 212 7.13 18.12 5.56
C LEU A 212 7.55 19.21 6.55
N SER A 213 7.39 18.93 7.85
CA SER A 213 7.96 19.75 8.92
C SER A 213 9.49 19.75 8.89
N VAL A 214 10.13 20.69 9.59
CA VAL A 214 11.61 20.80 9.61
C VAL A 214 12.28 19.53 10.13
N ASP A 215 11.71 18.87 11.13
CA ASP A 215 12.29 17.65 11.70
C ASP A 215 12.08 16.43 10.78
N GLU A 216 10.95 16.35 10.10
CA GLU A 216 10.73 15.35 9.04
C GLU A 216 11.66 15.57 7.86
N GLN A 217 11.89 16.81 7.42
CA GLN A 217 12.86 17.12 6.37
C GLN A 217 14.29 16.70 6.76
N ARG A 218 14.69 16.89 8.02
CA ARG A 218 16.00 16.44 8.51
C ARG A 218 16.13 14.93 8.49
N ARG A 219 15.07 14.21 8.88
CA ARG A 219 15.03 12.74 8.83
C ARG A 219 15.10 12.25 7.38
N LEU A 220 14.30 12.86 6.50
CA LEU A 220 14.29 12.65 5.05
C LEU A 220 15.71 12.80 4.47
N ASP A 221 16.42 13.87 4.82
CA ASP A 221 17.79 14.11 4.35
C ASP A 221 18.79 13.06 4.87
N GLY A 222 18.61 12.57 6.11
CA GLY A 222 19.43 11.50 6.67
C GLY A 222 19.20 10.14 5.98
N GLU A 223 17.93 9.78 5.77
CA GLU A 223 17.56 8.57 5.03
C GLU A 223 18.00 8.62 3.56
N LEU A 224 17.85 9.78 2.91
CA LEU A 224 18.36 10.03 1.55
C LEU A 224 19.88 9.79 1.46
N LYS A 225 20.63 10.25 2.46
CA LYS A 225 22.08 10.02 2.53
C LYS A 225 22.38 8.53 2.61
N GLN A 226 21.70 7.80 3.50
CA GLN A 226 21.88 6.34 3.64
C GLN A 226 21.53 5.58 2.37
N PHE A 227 20.42 5.96 1.72
CA PHE A 227 19.97 5.41 0.44
C PHE A 227 21.02 5.57 -0.66
N GLU A 228 21.57 6.78 -0.81
CA GLU A 228 22.63 7.07 -1.78
C GLU A 228 23.91 6.28 -1.47
N ASP A 229 24.28 6.17 -0.19
CA ASP A 229 25.46 5.42 0.24
C ASP A 229 25.31 3.92 -0.10
N GLY A 230 24.10 3.35 0.01
CA GLY A 230 23.79 1.98 -0.42
C GLY A 230 23.99 1.75 -1.93
N ILE A 231 23.54 2.71 -2.76
CA ILE A 231 23.75 2.64 -4.22
C ILE A 231 25.24 2.71 -4.58
N LEU A 232 25.97 3.63 -3.94
CA LEU A 232 27.43 3.74 -4.09
C LEU A 232 28.15 2.47 -3.65
N ALA A 233 27.65 1.77 -2.63
CA ALA A 233 28.23 0.54 -2.08
C ALA A 233 28.01 -0.70 -2.95
N GLY A 234 26.99 -0.75 -3.80
CA GLY A 234 26.69 -2.02 -4.47
C GLY A 234 25.30 -2.15 -5.07
N TYR A 235 24.33 -1.48 -4.45
CA TYR A 235 22.94 -1.77 -4.67
C TYR A 235 22.36 -0.96 -5.83
N SER A 236 21.25 -1.44 -6.40
CA SER A 236 20.44 -0.66 -7.33
C SER A 236 19.46 0.21 -6.54
N THR A 237 19.01 1.32 -7.14
CA THR A 237 17.90 2.14 -6.60
C THR A 237 16.71 1.26 -6.24
N ARG A 238 16.32 0.34 -7.12
CA ARG A 238 15.25 -0.65 -6.85
C ARG A 238 15.49 -1.46 -5.57
N THR A 239 16.69 -1.97 -5.39
CA THR A 239 17.05 -2.80 -4.23
C THR A 239 16.99 -2.01 -2.93
N GLU A 240 17.53 -0.79 -2.91
CA GLU A 240 17.48 0.09 -1.75
C GLU A 240 16.04 0.48 -1.38
N LEU A 241 15.19 0.78 -2.36
CA LEU A 241 13.77 1.08 -2.12
C LEU A 241 13.02 -0.14 -1.53
N MET A 242 13.38 -1.36 -1.93
CA MET A 242 12.83 -2.58 -1.33
C MET A 242 13.35 -2.80 0.09
N TYR A 243 14.64 -2.60 0.35
CA TYR A 243 15.18 -2.69 1.71
C TYR A 243 14.56 -1.65 2.65
N ALA A 244 14.30 -0.43 2.17
CA ALA A 244 13.56 0.57 2.93
C ALA A 244 12.14 0.07 3.29
N GLN A 245 11.51 -0.73 2.42
CA GLN A 245 10.20 -1.34 2.72
C GLN A 245 10.28 -2.44 3.78
N PHE A 246 11.28 -3.32 3.68
CA PHE A 246 11.44 -4.47 4.58
C PHE A 246 11.96 -4.06 5.96
N GLY A 247 12.82 -3.05 6.02
CA GLY A 247 13.33 -2.49 7.28
C GLY A 247 12.27 -1.71 8.08
N HIS A 248 11.13 -1.40 7.47
CA HIS A 248 10.08 -0.62 8.12
C HIS A 248 9.24 -1.50 9.06
N ASN A 249 9.42 -1.33 10.38
CA ASN A 249 8.75 -2.11 11.41
C ASN A 249 7.26 -1.76 11.65
N GLY A 250 6.65 -0.88 10.84
CA GLY A 250 5.21 -0.56 10.91
C GLY A 250 4.76 0.06 12.24
N GLY A 251 5.69 0.51 13.08
CA GLY A 251 5.44 1.02 14.43
C GLY A 251 5.40 2.54 14.56
N VAL A 252 5.95 3.26 13.58
CA VAL A 252 5.91 4.72 13.50
C VAL A 252 5.15 5.08 12.22
N ILE A 253 4.17 5.97 12.34
CA ILE A 253 3.47 6.52 11.18
C ILE A 253 4.31 7.73 10.73
N ASP A 254 5.21 7.52 9.78
CA ASP A 254 5.98 8.60 9.14
C ASP A 254 5.99 8.45 7.61
N THR A 255 6.36 9.53 6.93
CA THR A 255 6.55 9.54 5.48
C THR A 255 7.93 8.95 5.16
N GLY A 256 7.97 7.68 4.77
CA GLY A 256 9.17 7.07 4.20
C GLY A 256 9.31 7.35 2.71
N PHE A 257 10.16 6.58 2.03
CA PHE A 257 10.32 6.70 0.57
C PHE A 257 10.07 5.41 -0.22
N SER A 258 9.76 4.30 0.44
CA SER A 258 9.43 3.08 -0.30
C SER A 258 8.12 3.31 -1.09
N PRO A 259 8.15 3.20 -2.43
CA PRO A 259 6.97 3.28 -3.27
C PRO A 259 6.21 1.93 -3.28
N TYR A 260 6.57 1.02 -2.37
CA TYR A 260 6.08 -0.35 -2.35
C TYR A 260 5.18 -0.62 -1.14
N LEU A 261 4.39 -1.67 -1.26
CA LEU A 261 3.66 -2.31 -0.17
C LEU A 261 4.29 -3.66 0.15
N SER A 262 4.66 -3.90 1.41
CA SER A 262 5.13 -5.23 1.83
C SER A 262 4.04 -6.30 1.62
N ALA A 263 4.44 -7.45 1.12
CA ALA A 263 3.62 -8.63 0.94
C ALA A 263 4.49 -9.88 1.16
N SER A 264 3.87 -11.06 1.11
CA SER A 264 4.58 -12.31 1.24
C SER A 264 4.01 -13.38 0.31
N TRP A 265 4.89 -14.20 -0.24
CA TRP A 265 4.56 -15.48 -0.87
C TRP A 265 4.08 -16.52 0.15
N SER A 266 4.41 -16.33 1.43
CA SER A 266 4.04 -17.20 2.55
C SER A 266 2.83 -16.63 3.29
N PRO A 267 1.65 -17.29 3.24
CA PRO A 267 0.48 -16.82 3.97
C PRO A 267 0.70 -16.87 5.49
N LYS A 268 1.53 -17.80 5.97
CA LYS A 268 1.91 -17.90 7.39
C LYS A 268 2.72 -16.70 7.85
N GLU A 269 3.71 -16.30 7.05
CA GLU A 269 4.56 -15.15 7.34
C GLU A 269 3.73 -13.85 7.29
N ALA A 270 2.92 -13.68 6.25
CA ALA A 270 1.95 -12.58 6.15
C ALA A 270 1.06 -12.50 7.40
N LEU A 271 0.51 -13.62 7.85
CA LEU A 271 -0.35 -13.67 9.03
C LEU A 271 0.38 -13.30 10.33
N GLY A 272 1.70 -13.52 10.39
CA GLY A 272 2.55 -13.07 11.49
C GLY A 272 2.50 -11.54 11.70
N TYR A 273 2.40 -10.77 10.61
CA TYR A 273 2.29 -9.31 10.65
C TYR A 273 0.91 -8.80 11.04
N ALA A 274 -0.14 -9.61 10.88
CA ALA A 274 -1.52 -9.24 11.19
C ALA A 274 -1.79 -9.06 12.71
N ARG A 275 -0.87 -9.49 13.59
CA ARG A 275 -1.08 -9.54 15.05
C ARG A 275 -2.36 -10.35 15.41
N GLY A 276 -2.81 -10.30 16.67
CA GLY A 276 -3.82 -11.24 17.19
C GLY A 276 -5.19 -11.22 16.48
N TYR A 277 -5.78 -10.03 16.34
CA TYR A 277 -7.10 -9.81 15.72
C TYR A 277 -7.02 -9.30 14.29
N GLY A 278 -5.91 -9.52 13.58
CA GLY A 278 -5.80 -9.04 12.21
C GLY A 278 -6.55 -9.90 11.19
N ALA A 279 -6.38 -9.56 9.93
CA ALA A 279 -6.84 -10.37 8.80
C ALA A 279 -5.70 -10.70 7.85
N LEU A 280 -5.86 -11.82 7.13
CA LEU A 280 -5.08 -12.14 5.95
C LEU A 280 -5.78 -11.57 4.71
N LEU A 281 -5.06 -10.76 3.94
CA LEU A 281 -5.45 -10.42 2.58
C LEU A 281 -4.91 -11.47 1.62
N VAL A 282 -5.80 -12.01 0.80
CA VAL A 282 -5.45 -12.88 -0.35
C VAL A 282 -5.51 -12.02 -1.60
N ILE A 283 -4.36 -11.84 -2.24
CA ILE A 283 -4.18 -10.89 -3.35
C ILE A 283 -3.76 -11.68 -4.58
N ASP A 284 -4.57 -11.59 -5.64
CA ASP A 284 -4.26 -12.16 -6.95
C ASP A 284 -3.96 -11.02 -7.91
N ILE A 285 -2.71 -10.91 -8.36
CA ILE A 285 -2.18 -9.76 -9.09
C ILE A 285 -1.23 -10.21 -10.22
N PRO A 286 -1.03 -9.43 -11.30
CA PRO A 286 -0.04 -9.75 -12.30
C PRO A 286 1.37 -9.80 -11.72
N ILE A 287 2.21 -10.71 -12.21
CA ILE A 287 3.62 -10.78 -11.78
C ILE A 287 4.35 -9.45 -12.03
N SER A 288 3.99 -8.71 -13.08
CA SER A 288 4.57 -7.41 -13.43
C SER A 288 4.40 -6.33 -12.35
N GLN A 289 3.41 -6.50 -11.46
CA GLN A 289 3.10 -5.62 -10.33
C GLN A 289 3.78 -6.04 -9.02
N VAL A 290 4.52 -7.15 -9.04
CA VAL A 290 5.27 -7.65 -7.88
C VAL A 290 6.75 -7.34 -8.06
N GLU A 291 7.41 -6.96 -6.96
CA GLU A 291 8.85 -6.77 -6.87
C GLU A 291 9.47 -7.77 -5.89
N ASP A 292 10.54 -8.42 -6.34
CA ASP A 292 11.18 -9.51 -5.62
C ASP A 292 12.70 -9.41 -5.73
N LEU A 293 13.40 -9.86 -4.69
CA LEU A 293 14.86 -9.98 -4.66
C LEU A 293 15.34 -11.43 -4.85
N GLY A 294 14.42 -12.39 -4.92
CA GLY A 294 14.70 -13.80 -5.12
C GLY A 294 15.28 -14.49 -3.87
N SER A 295 15.05 -13.94 -2.68
CA SER A 295 15.41 -14.62 -1.43
C SER A 295 14.50 -15.83 -1.20
N ASP A 296 15.00 -16.86 -0.53
CA ASP A 296 14.16 -17.98 -0.04
C ASP A 296 13.15 -17.50 1.03
N ASN A 297 13.31 -16.26 1.51
CA ASN A 297 12.37 -15.58 2.39
C ASN A 297 11.05 -15.34 1.65
N GLY A 298 9.93 -15.45 2.36
CA GLY A 298 8.62 -15.25 1.76
C GLY A 298 8.34 -13.79 1.43
N GLU A 299 9.08 -12.82 1.96
CA GLU A 299 8.81 -11.40 1.78
C GLU A 299 9.03 -10.88 0.33
N THR A 300 8.10 -10.06 -0.13
CA THR A 300 8.05 -9.45 -1.46
C THR A 300 7.34 -8.09 -1.38
N CYS A 301 7.27 -7.36 -2.48
CA CYS A 301 6.68 -6.04 -2.57
C CYS A 301 5.63 -5.98 -3.68
N ILE A 302 4.58 -5.18 -3.47
CA ILE A 302 3.64 -4.76 -4.52
C ILE A 302 4.03 -3.34 -4.94
N LYS A 303 3.99 -3.06 -6.24
CA LYS A 303 4.23 -1.73 -6.81
C LYS A 303 3.10 -0.78 -6.50
N GLY A 304 3.42 0.39 -5.93
CA GLY A 304 2.46 1.47 -5.73
C GLY A 304 1.29 1.08 -4.82
N ALA A 305 0.19 1.83 -4.96
CA ALA A 305 -1.05 1.54 -4.26
C ALA A 305 -1.72 0.26 -4.78
N LEU A 306 -2.20 -0.58 -3.85
CA LEU A 306 -2.90 -1.81 -4.22
C LEU A 306 -4.33 -1.47 -4.66
N ASP A 307 -4.64 -1.74 -5.92
CA ASP A 307 -6.02 -1.76 -6.39
C ASP A 307 -6.80 -2.86 -5.64
N LEU A 308 -7.93 -2.48 -5.04
CA LEU A 308 -8.81 -3.37 -4.32
C LEU A 308 -9.41 -4.46 -5.23
N ASN A 309 -9.45 -4.26 -6.55
CA ASN A 309 -9.82 -5.30 -7.52
C ASN A 309 -8.85 -6.50 -7.53
N ASN A 310 -7.61 -6.31 -7.05
CA ASN A 310 -6.63 -7.39 -6.91
C ASN A 310 -6.78 -8.16 -5.59
N ILE A 311 -7.55 -7.64 -4.62
CA ILE A 311 -7.87 -8.38 -3.40
C ILE A 311 -8.99 -9.38 -3.73
N THR A 312 -8.69 -10.66 -3.62
CA THR A 312 -9.63 -11.74 -3.88
C THR A 312 -10.45 -12.07 -2.64
N ALA A 313 -9.80 -12.12 -1.48
CA ALA A 313 -10.46 -12.42 -0.22
C ALA A 313 -9.80 -11.74 0.97
N ILE A 314 -10.59 -11.52 2.00
CA ILE A 314 -10.15 -11.10 3.33
C ILE A 314 -10.54 -12.21 4.30
N ILE A 315 -9.58 -12.72 5.07
CA ILE A 315 -9.80 -13.81 6.03
C ILE A 315 -9.48 -13.27 7.44
N PRO A 316 -10.50 -12.80 8.18
CA PRO A 316 -10.30 -12.28 9.54
C PRO A 316 -9.95 -13.39 10.53
N ARG A 317 -9.24 -13.03 11.62
CA ARG A 317 -8.94 -13.92 12.73
C ARG A 317 -9.79 -13.58 13.95
N HIS A 318 -10.52 -14.57 14.45
CA HIS A 318 -11.49 -14.34 15.52
C HIS A 318 -11.03 -14.81 16.92
N ASN A 319 -9.79 -15.29 17.09
CA ASN A 319 -9.33 -15.83 18.37
C ASN A 319 -7.92 -15.38 18.78
N LEU A 320 -7.71 -15.15 20.09
CA LEU A 320 -6.51 -14.60 20.73
C LEU A 320 -5.43 -15.63 21.09
N ASN A 321 -5.74 -16.94 21.06
CA ASN A 321 -4.83 -17.93 21.62
C ASN A 321 -3.67 -18.27 20.65
N ILE A 322 -2.56 -17.52 20.78
CA ILE A 322 -1.43 -17.46 19.81
C ILE A 322 -0.81 -18.83 19.49
N GLN A 323 -0.98 -19.82 20.37
CA GLN A 323 -0.34 -21.12 20.23
C GLN A 323 -0.96 -22.02 19.15
N ASP A 324 -2.26 -21.90 18.85
CA ASP A 324 -2.94 -22.68 17.80
C ASP A 324 -3.10 -21.91 16.47
N LEU A 325 -2.74 -20.62 16.47
CA LEU A 325 -3.10 -19.65 15.44
C LEU A 325 -2.28 -19.74 14.13
N ASN A 326 -1.15 -20.45 14.14
CA ASN A 326 -0.23 -20.56 13.00
C ASN A 326 -0.11 -21.99 12.45
N SER A 327 -1.12 -22.84 12.70
CA SER A 327 -1.16 -24.16 12.07
C SER A 327 -1.30 -24.00 10.56
N ASP A 328 -0.29 -24.42 9.82
CA ASP A 328 -0.29 -24.39 8.34
C ASP A 328 -1.52 -25.10 7.77
N LYS A 329 -2.06 -26.08 8.49
CA LYS A 329 -3.29 -26.79 8.14
C LYS A 329 -4.51 -25.86 8.07
N PHE A 330 -4.71 -24.99 9.05
CA PHE A 330 -5.88 -24.10 9.08
C PHE A 330 -5.81 -23.04 7.99
N ILE A 331 -4.61 -22.49 7.76
CA ILE A 331 -4.36 -21.53 6.67
C ILE A 331 -4.63 -22.21 5.32
N THR A 332 -4.11 -23.42 5.12
CA THR A 332 -4.33 -24.19 3.89
C THR A 332 -5.81 -24.48 3.66
N SER A 333 -6.55 -24.96 4.69
CA SER A 333 -8.00 -25.21 4.58
C SER A 333 -8.77 -23.96 4.16
N ALA A 334 -8.47 -22.80 4.75
CA ALA A 334 -9.13 -21.54 4.43
C ALA A 334 -8.85 -21.12 2.97
N LEU A 335 -7.59 -21.19 2.55
CA LEU A 335 -7.17 -20.83 1.19
C LEU A 335 -7.73 -21.80 0.13
N ASP A 336 -7.81 -23.09 0.43
CA ASP A 336 -8.44 -24.10 -0.44
C ASP A 336 -9.93 -23.82 -0.61
N ALA A 337 -10.63 -23.43 0.47
CA ALA A 337 -12.04 -23.06 0.40
C ALA A 337 -12.26 -21.82 -0.46
N VAL A 338 -11.43 -20.78 -0.30
CA VAL A 338 -11.44 -19.58 -1.16
C VAL A 338 -11.21 -19.96 -2.63
N SER A 339 -10.22 -20.81 -2.89
CA SER A 339 -9.85 -21.21 -4.26
C SER A 339 -10.91 -22.04 -4.98
N LYS A 340 -11.80 -22.72 -4.25
CA LYS A 340 -12.94 -23.46 -4.84
C LYS A 340 -14.09 -22.56 -5.27
N VAL A 341 -14.16 -21.35 -4.71
CA VAL A 341 -15.30 -20.44 -4.89
C VAL A 341 -14.97 -19.30 -5.85
N VAL A 342 -13.68 -19.03 -6.05
CA VAL A 342 -13.19 -17.98 -6.93
C VAL A 342 -12.50 -18.60 -8.14
N ASP A 343 -13.02 -18.30 -9.32
CA ASP A 343 -12.45 -18.72 -10.60
C ASP A 343 -11.51 -17.64 -11.14
N ILE A 344 -10.27 -17.62 -10.63
CA ILE A 344 -9.19 -16.74 -11.12
C ILE A 344 -8.10 -17.63 -11.72
N PRO A 345 -7.62 -17.34 -12.94
CA PRO A 345 -6.49 -18.07 -13.52
C PRO A 345 -5.22 -17.75 -12.75
N ILE A 346 -4.80 -18.64 -11.85
CA ILE A 346 -3.56 -18.50 -11.05
C ILE A 346 -2.46 -19.45 -11.52
N TYR A 347 -1.21 -19.01 -11.43
CA TYR A 347 -0.03 -19.89 -11.57
C TYR A 347 -0.01 -20.93 -10.44
N ASN A 348 0.24 -22.18 -10.81
CA ASN A 348 0.50 -23.22 -9.83
C ASN A 348 1.90 -23.01 -9.21
N SER A 349 2.19 -23.69 -8.10
CA SER A 349 3.44 -23.47 -7.35
C SER A 349 4.73 -23.69 -8.16
N SER A 350 4.72 -24.55 -9.17
CA SER A 350 5.89 -24.75 -10.04
C SER A 350 6.05 -23.62 -11.05
N GLU A 351 4.95 -23.19 -11.66
CA GLU A 351 4.95 -22.07 -12.61
C GLU A 351 5.29 -20.74 -11.91
N THR A 352 4.75 -20.51 -10.70
CA THR A 352 5.05 -19.32 -9.90
C THR A 352 6.54 -19.22 -9.59
N LYS A 353 7.20 -20.35 -9.29
CA LYS A 353 8.66 -20.36 -9.08
C LYS A 353 9.42 -19.96 -10.34
N THR A 354 9.04 -20.51 -11.49
CA THR A 354 9.68 -20.19 -12.77
C THR A 354 9.51 -18.72 -13.13
N ILE A 355 8.27 -18.20 -13.14
CA ILE A 355 8.00 -16.82 -13.54
C ILE A 355 8.65 -15.80 -12.58
N ARG A 356 8.71 -16.12 -11.29
CA ARG A 356 9.45 -15.35 -10.28
C ARG A 356 10.94 -15.34 -10.58
N SER A 357 11.55 -16.51 -10.85
CA SER A 357 12.98 -16.59 -11.20
C SER A 357 13.31 -15.80 -12.47
N ASP A 358 12.46 -15.89 -13.50
CA ASP A 358 12.62 -15.14 -14.75
C ASP A 358 12.52 -13.63 -14.52
N GLN A 359 11.54 -13.18 -13.73
CA GLN A 359 11.40 -11.78 -13.36
C GLN A 359 12.62 -11.26 -12.58
N VAL A 360 13.08 -11.99 -11.55
CA VAL A 360 14.26 -11.61 -10.76
C VAL A 360 15.51 -11.53 -11.62
N ALA A 361 15.70 -12.47 -12.55
CA ALA A 361 16.83 -12.46 -13.48
C ALA A 361 16.77 -11.24 -14.42
N SER A 362 15.60 -10.96 -15.00
CA SER A 362 15.35 -9.77 -15.83
C SER A 362 15.62 -8.48 -15.05
N ASN A 363 15.10 -8.37 -13.82
CA ASN A 363 15.28 -7.19 -12.99
C ASN A 363 16.75 -6.98 -12.61
N LYS A 364 17.52 -8.04 -12.33
CA LYS A 364 18.97 -7.93 -12.09
C LYS A 364 19.74 -7.35 -13.29
N GLN A 365 19.35 -7.71 -14.52
CA GLN A 365 19.98 -7.15 -15.72
C GLN A 365 19.65 -5.66 -15.91
N LYS A 366 18.39 -5.27 -15.67
CA LYS A 366 17.97 -3.87 -15.70
C LYS A 366 18.68 -3.05 -14.62
N ASP A 367 18.72 -3.58 -13.40
CA ASP A 367 19.42 -2.98 -12.25
C ASP A 367 20.90 -2.73 -12.56
N GLN A 368 21.59 -3.69 -13.16
CA GLN A 368 22.99 -3.54 -13.54
C GLN A 368 23.19 -2.41 -14.55
N SER A 369 22.30 -2.31 -15.55
CA SER A 369 22.38 -1.29 -16.59
C SER A 369 22.07 0.12 -16.06
N GLN A 370 21.10 0.22 -15.14
CA GLN A 370 20.68 1.51 -14.56
C GLN A 370 21.63 2.02 -13.47
N ARG A 371 22.28 1.11 -12.73
CA ARG A 371 23.12 1.46 -11.58
C ARG A 371 24.26 2.42 -11.93
N GLU A 372 24.91 2.26 -13.08
CA GLU A 372 26.00 3.16 -13.48
C GLU A 372 25.52 4.60 -13.69
N ILE A 373 24.33 4.76 -14.28
CA ILE A 373 23.68 6.05 -14.48
C ILE A 373 23.34 6.69 -13.13
N ASP A 374 22.73 5.91 -12.23
CA ASP A 374 22.34 6.36 -10.90
C ASP A 374 23.56 6.75 -10.05
N VAL A 375 24.63 5.94 -10.05
CA VAL A 375 25.89 6.24 -9.34
C VAL A 375 26.50 7.55 -9.83
N GLN A 376 26.49 7.80 -11.14
CA GLN A 376 27.03 9.04 -11.69
C GLN A 376 26.19 10.24 -11.26
N ALA A 377 24.86 10.14 -11.30
CA ALA A 377 23.95 11.20 -10.85
C ALA A 377 24.12 11.51 -9.36
N ILE A 378 24.27 10.48 -8.51
CA ILE A 378 24.53 10.63 -7.07
C ILE A 378 25.85 11.39 -6.84
N ARG A 379 26.92 10.98 -7.54
CA ARG A 379 28.23 11.64 -7.42
C ARG A 379 28.15 13.11 -7.80
N GLU A 380 27.46 13.44 -8.89
CA GLU A 380 27.26 14.84 -9.29
C GLU A 380 26.49 15.64 -8.24
N ARG A 381 25.41 15.09 -7.71
CA ARG A 381 24.64 15.73 -6.64
C ARG A 381 25.48 15.93 -5.38
N ARG A 382 26.22 14.91 -4.93
CA ARG A 382 27.07 14.98 -3.73
C ARG A 382 28.17 16.03 -3.87
N VAL A 383 28.75 16.21 -5.05
CA VAL A 383 29.69 17.30 -5.32
C VAL A 383 29.03 18.66 -5.12
N VAL A 384 27.80 18.87 -5.61
CA VAL A 384 27.06 20.11 -5.39
C VAL A 384 26.75 20.34 -3.91
N VAL A 385 26.35 19.29 -3.19
CA VAL A 385 26.10 19.35 -1.74
C VAL A 385 27.37 19.74 -0.97
N LEU A 386 28.50 19.09 -1.26
CA LEU A 386 29.79 19.41 -0.64
C LEU A 386 30.23 20.84 -0.98
N GLY A 387 30.11 21.28 -2.23
CA GLY A 387 30.41 22.67 -2.61
C GLY A 387 29.58 23.70 -1.84
N ASN A 388 28.32 23.38 -1.53
CA ASN A 388 27.45 24.23 -0.71
C ASN A 388 27.78 24.16 0.79
N GLN A 389 28.28 23.04 1.28
CA GLN A 389 28.67 22.87 2.68
C GLN A 389 30.03 23.52 2.98
N PHE A 390 30.96 23.49 2.02
CA PHE A 390 32.34 23.97 2.12
C PHE A 390 32.59 25.18 1.20
N LYS A 391 31.69 26.17 1.21
CA LYS A 391 31.74 27.36 0.33
C LYS A 391 33.02 28.17 0.49
N GLU A 392 33.59 28.17 1.68
CA GLU A 392 34.85 28.81 2.03
C GLU A 392 36.04 28.31 1.20
N LEU A 393 35.94 27.10 0.62
CA LEU A 393 36.99 26.51 -0.20
C LEU A 393 36.93 26.90 -1.68
N ALA A 394 35.83 27.51 -2.13
CA ALA A 394 35.61 27.91 -3.53
C ALA A 394 36.02 26.83 -4.55
N LEU A 395 35.51 25.60 -4.34
CA LEU A 395 35.85 24.43 -5.16
C LEU A 395 35.57 24.68 -6.66
N ASP A 396 36.59 24.52 -7.49
CA ASP A 396 36.48 24.66 -8.95
C ASP A 396 35.97 23.36 -9.59
N ASN A 397 34.68 23.34 -9.92
CA ASN A 397 34.02 22.19 -10.56
C ASN A 397 34.61 21.84 -11.93
N GLN A 398 35.17 22.79 -12.69
CA GLN A 398 35.80 22.50 -13.97
C GLN A 398 37.14 21.81 -13.76
N ALA A 399 37.97 22.33 -12.86
CA ALA A 399 39.24 21.69 -12.49
C ALA A 399 39.03 20.29 -11.91
N ILE A 400 38.01 20.09 -11.06
CA ILE A 400 37.66 18.78 -10.50
C ILE A 400 37.31 17.78 -11.62
N ARG A 401 36.49 18.18 -12.60
CA ARG A 401 36.13 17.33 -13.74
C ARG A 401 37.34 17.00 -14.63
N GLN A 402 38.25 17.95 -14.82
CA GLN A 402 39.49 17.72 -15.56
C GLN A 402 40.37 16.70 -14.84
N ILE A 403 40.64 16.88 -13.54
CA ILE A 403 41.46 15.97 -12.74
C ILE A 403 40.84 14.56 -12.71
N ALA A 404 39.52 14.46 -12.53
CA ALA A 404 38.79 13.19 -12.57
C ALA A 404 39.03 12.44 -13.89
N THR A 405 38.99 13.16 -15.01
CA THR A 405 39.24 12.59 -16.34
C THR A 405 40.69 12.14 -16.50
N GLU A 406 41.65 12.97 -16.11
CA GLU A 406 43.09 12.68 -16.23
C GLU A 406 43.54 11.51 -15.35
N THR A 407 42.95 11.36 -14.17
CA THR A 407 43.32 10.33 -13.18
C THR A 407 42.47 9.06 -13.27
N GLY A 408 41.37 9.07 -14.03
CA GLY A 408 40.41 7.97 -14.07
C GLY A 408 39.69 7.74 -12.74
N THR A 409 39.62 8.76 -11.88
CA THR A 409 38.94 8.73 -10.58
C THR A 409 37.63 9.52 -10.66
N ASP A 410 36.61 9.13 -9.90
CA ASP A 410 35.33 9.82 -9.96
C ASP A 410 35.38 11.22 -9.31
N ILE A 411 34.51 12.12 -9.81
CA ILE A 411 34.46 13.53 -9.39
C ILE A 411 34.19 13.72 -7.90
N TYR A 412 33.44 12.81 -7.27
CA TYR A 412 33.08 12.91 -5.86
C TYR A 412 34.29 12.57 -4.99
N THR A 413 35.02 11.51 -5.32
CA THR A 413 36.30 11.17 -4.68
C THR A 413 37.33 12.30 -4.82
N ILE A 414 37.48 12.90 -6.00
CA ILE A 414 38.37 14.06 -6.20
C ILE A 414 37.95 15.25 -5.32
N THR A 415 36.65 15.54 -5.27
CA THR A 415 36.11 16.63 -4.43
C THR A 415 36.43 16.38 -2.96
N LYS A 416 36.17 15.17 -2.45
CA LYS A 416 36.49 14.81 -1.05
C LYS A 416 37.98 14.96 -0.75
N ASN A 417 38.84 14.51 -1.66
CA ASN A 417 40.29 14.64 -1.51
C ASN A 417 40.74 16.10 -1.45
N ASN A 418 40.19 16.96 -2.31
CA ASN A 418 40.52 18.39 -2.30
C ASN A 418 40.10 19.07 -1.00
N ILE A 419 38.92 18.74 -0.46
CA ILE A 419 38.44 19.25 0.83
C ILE A 419 39.37 18.76 1.95
N PHE A 420 39.65 17.46 1.99
CA PHE A 420 40.53 16.86 2.99
C PHE A 420 41.92 17.50 2.96
N ASP A 421 42.53 17.64 1.79
CA ASP A 421 43.86 18.19 1.62
C ASP A 421 43.93 19.65 2.07
N ASN A 422 42.89 20.45 1.79
CA ASN A 422 42.84 21.84 2.24
C ASN A 422 42.85 21.95 3.77
N TYR A 423 41.97 21.20 4.46
CA TYR A 423 41.95 21.23 5.92
C TYR A 423 43.17 20.57 6.55
N SER A 424 43.72 19.52 5.93
CA SER A 424 44.98 18.92 6.36
C SER A 424 46.13 19.92 6.28
N GLU A 425 46.22 20.69 5.20
CA GLU A 425 47.23 21.73 5.05
C GLU A 425 47.06 22.83 6.10
N ARG A 426 45.83 23.30 6.31
CA ARG A 426 45.52 24.29 7.37
C ARG A 426 45.92 23.77 8.75
N LEU A 427 45.50 22.55 9.09
CA LEU A 427 45.81 21.90 10.37
C LEU A 427 47.32 21.77 10.61
N SER A 428 48.09 21.43 9.58
CA SER A 428 49.55 21.32 9.66
C SER A 428 50.26 22.65 9.95
N LYS A 429 49.59 23.79 9.73
CA LYS A 429 50.12 25.14 10.00
C LYS A 429 49.76 25.64 11.41
N ILE A 430 48.95 24.90 12.17
CA ILE A 430 48.48 25.32 13.50
C ILE A 430 49.48 24.87 14.59
N GLY A 431 50.04 25.84 15.31
CA GLY A 431 50.96 25.61 16.43
C GLY A 431 52.40 25.25 16.02
N ARG A 432 53.29 25.05 17.00
CA ARG A 432 54.74 24.79 16.76
C ARG A 432 55.07 23.36 16.30
N ASN A 433 54.14 22.41 16.45
CA ASN A 433 54.31 21.00 16.09
C ASN A 433 53.10 20.53 15.26
N GLY A 434 52.79 21.23 14.17
CA GLY A 434 51.64 20.96 13.30
C GLY A 434 51.36 19.46 13.16
N LYS A 435 50.16 19.06 13.58
CA LYS A 435 49.76 17.65 13.60
C LYS A 435 49.08 17.28 12.31
N SER A 436 49.28 16.04 11.89
CA SER A 436 48.55 15.46 10.77
C SER A 436 47.11 15.11 11.17
N PRO A 437 46.13 15.10 10.24
CA PRO A 437 44.77 14.65 10.55
C PRO A 437 44.73 13.25 11.17
N GLN A 438 45.64 12.36 10.76
CA GLN A 438 45.75 10.98 11.26
C GLN A 438 46.15 10.88 12.74
N GLU A 439 46.50 11.98 13.39
CA GLU A 439 46.77 12.03 14.83
C GLU A 439 45.52 12.38 15.66
N TYR A 440 44.39 12.57 15.00
CA TYR A 440 43.11 12.90 15.62
C TYR A 440 42.05 11.84 15.28
N ASP A 441 41.12 11.68 16.22
CA ASP A 441 39.90 10.92 16.06
C ASP A 441 38.67 11.84 16.14
N TYR A 442 37.55 11.34 15.65
CA TYR A 442 36.23 11.91 15.87
C TYR A 442 35.23 10.82 16.25
N GLU A 443 34.12 11.21 16.85
CA GLU A 443 33.04 10.29 17.20
C GLU A 443 32.13 10.07 15.99
N GLY A 444 32.01 8.81 15.57
CA GLY A 444 31.14 8.37 14.49
C GLY A 444 29.65 8.37 14.88
N GLU A 445 28.79 8.03 13.93
CA GLU A 445 27.34 8.03 14.14
C GLU A 445 26.88 6.99 15.18
N LEU A 446 27.69 5.95 15.46
CA LEU A 446 27.41 4.90 16.45
C LEU A 446 28.24 5.07 17.75
N GLY A 447 28.87 6.23 17.95
CA GLY A 447 29.70 6.51 19.12
C GLY A 447 31.11 5.91 19.07
N GLU A 448 31.50 5.31 17.95
CA GLU A 448 32.83 4.77 17.71
C GLU A 448 33.86 5.88 17.44
N ARG A 449 35.12 5.64 17.81
CA ARG A 449 36.20 6.59 17.49
C ARG A 449 36.81 6.27 16.14
N ILE A 450 36.67 7.18 15.19
CA ILE A 450 37.14 7.03 13.81
C ILE A 450 38.35 7.94 13.57
N MET A 451 39.40 7.40 12.97
CA MET A 451 40.56 8.17 12.55
C MET A 451 40.29 8.88 11.22
N PHE A 452 40.82 10.09 11.05
CA PHE A 452 40.77 10.75 9.75
C PHE A 452 41.68 10.02 8.73
N ASP A 453 41.06 9.29 7.80
CA ASP A 453 41.75 8.60 6.72
C ASP A 453 41.26 9.11 5.37
N LYS A 454 42.17 9.72 4.60
CA LYS A 454 41.88 10.26 3.26
C LYS A 454 41.25 9.23 2.33
N ALA A 455 41.71 7.98 2.36
CA ALA A 455 41.22 6.95 1.46
C ALA A 455 39.77 6.55 1.75
N ASN A 456 39.35 6.67 3.01
CA ASN A 456 38.05 6.20 3.49
C ASN A 456 37.18 7.35 4.06
N ILE A 457 37.54 8.60 3.78
CA ILE A 457 36.86 9.75 4.38
C ILE A 457 35.40 9.83 3.93
N THR A 458 34.50 9.95 4.90
CA THR A 458 33.06 10.17 4.68
C THR A 458 32.75 11.66 4.69
N ASP A 459 31.57 12.05 4.21
CA ASP A 459 31.11 13.45 4.29
C ASP A 459 31.08 13.95 5.73
N GLN A 460 30.67 13.10 6.68
CA GLN A 460 30.72 13.41 8.11
C GLN A 460 32.16 13.62 8.59
N GLY A 461 33.09 12.76 8.17
CA GLY A 461 34.51 12.90 8.47
C GLY A 461 35.08 14.22 7.95
N LEU A 462 34.68 14.68 6.76
CA LEU A 462 35.09 16.00 6.25
C LEU A 462 34.55 17.15 7.10
N PHE A 463 33.31 17.06 7.55
CA PHE A 463 32.69 18.06 8.43
C PHE A 463 33.39 18.12 9.79
N GLU A 464 33.70 16.96 10.39
CA GLU A 464 34.43 16.89 11.66
C GLU A 464 35.87 17.40 11.52
N LEU A 465 36.52 17.14 10.38
CA LEU A 465 37.85 17.68 10.10
C LEU A 465 37.83 19.22 10.01
N ARG A 466 36.81 19.80 9.38
CA ARG A 466 36.60 21.25 9.39
C ARG A 466 36.42 21.77 10.81
N ASN A 467 35.50 21.20 11.59
CA ASN A 467 35.21 21.63 12.95
C ASN A 467 36.45 21.58 13.85
N LEU A 468 37.23 20.50 13.73
CA LEU A 468 38.51 20.35 14.42
C LEU A 468 39.47 21.48 14.05
N THR A 469 39.66 21.73 12.75
CA THR A 469 40.58 22.74 12.24
C THR A 469 40.19 24.14 12.72
N GLU A 470 38.94 24.55 12.53
CA GLU A 470 38.44 25.87 12.94
C GLU A 470 38.53 26.08 14.46
N ARG A 471 38.25 25.05 15.26
CA ARG A 471 38.38 25.11 16.72
C ARG A 471 39.84 25.34 17.13
N LEU A 472 40.79 24.71 16.47
CA LEU A 472 42.20 24.87 16.77
C LEU A 472 42.76 26.22 16.29
N GLU A 473 42.34 26.70 15.11
CA GLU A 473 42.68 28.05 14.63
C GLU A 473 42.18 29.13 15.61
N ARG A 474 40.94 28.99 16.10
CA ARG A 474 40.37 29.90 17.09
C ARG A 474 41.17 29.93 18.39
N ARG A 475 41.58 28.77 18.90
CA ARG A 475 42.42 28.68 20.11
C ARG A 475 43.79 29.32 19.91
N GLU A 476 44.42 29.19 18.74
CA GLU A 476 45.69 29.85 18.46
C GLU A 476 45.53 31.37 18.34
N LEU A 477 44.45 31.85 17.71
CA LEU A 477 44.14 33.29 17.67
C LEU A 477 43.89 33.85 19.08
N GLU A 478 43.17 33.14 19.94
CA GLU A 478 42.95 33.52 21.34
C GLU A 478 44.28 33.58 22.13
N ARG A 479 45.20 32.63 21.90
CA ARG A 479 46.55 32.64 22.51
C ARG A 479 47.41 33.80 22.01
N ALA A 480 47.35 34.09 20.71
CA ALA A 480 48.10 35.18 20.11
C ALA A 480 47.60 36.56 20.58
N ASN A 481 46.31 36.70 20.89
CA ASN A 481 45.72 37.93 21.40
C ASN A 481 45.88 38.12 22.92
N THR A 482 46.28 37.06 23.65
CA THR A 482 46.52 37.10 25.10
C THR A 482 48.01 37.13 25.48
N SER A 483 48.89 37.00 24.49
CA SER A 483 50.35 37.15 24.61
C SER A 483 50.77 38.53 24.12
#